data_AF-A0A562LP40-F1
#
_entry.id   AF-A0A562LP40-F1
#
_cell.length_a   1.000
_cell.length_b   1.000
_cell.length_c   1.000
_cell.angle_alpha   90.00
_cell.angle_beta   90.00
_cell.angle_gamma   90.00
#
_symmetry.space_group_name_H-M   'P 1'
#
loop_
_entity.id
_entity.type
_entity.pdbx_description
1 polymer ?
#
loop_
_entity_poly.entity_id
_entity_poly.type
_entity_poly.pdbx_seq_one_letter_code
_entity_poly.pdbx_strand_id
1 'polypeptide(L)'
;MPPPATDLSTFVAAIAARDRLRHVALPMFVRRRLHAHPGQACPLCAAPYDLAQSRGARLPVVATLIHPALGGPTTPDNAFLCCRRCQQLRAAADLVASVAIPDPLRAQRTAVLLASHNHLLPLSPHTHPTDFAQALARRHHHPRSRVFAAQGEDGRCLIGVSSRFGDTQSTGLARLLARLAGAIVHQDHRLTIHHVEDKAFRTLVWQLIDANTLVVALAHLAQPRDFLDCWWITSASPSALRLRQVGITVPDPARSQSATTPHRLTAGARERLQAEHRVVRRQANILRQAINDQHKTHWLDGLEGNTQDEQRLLDGLLTAETQAAELHRQLKASRDALDPRRTARPLKRHRPWSP
;
A
#
# COMPACT_ATOMS: atom_id res chain seq x y z
N MET A 1 -1.07 22.24 21.45
CA MET A 1 -0.23 21.53 22.44
C MET A 1 0.96 20.89 21.72
N PRO A 2 2.20 21.09 22.17
CA PRO A 2 3.35 20.38 21.60
C PRO A 2 3.23 18.88 21.95
N PRO A 3 3.63 17.96 21.04
CA PRO A 3 3.65 16.54 21.35
C PRO A 3 4.66 16.28 22.49
N PRO A 4 4.39 15.33 23.40
CA PRO A 4 5.27 15.06 24.53
C PRO A 4 6.63 14.55 24.04
N ALA A 5 7.69 14.92 24.78
CA ALA A 5 9.04 14.37 24.62
C ALA A 5 8.98 12.84 24.45
N THR A 6 9.82 12.29 23.57
CA THR A 6 9.83 10.84 23.29
C THR A 6 10.52 10.11 24.43
N ASP A 7 9.82 9.98 25.56
CA ASP A 7 10.24 9.10 26.64
C ASP A 7 10.19 7.64 26.18
N LEU A 8 11.14 6.83 26.65
CA LEU A 8 11.27 5.43 26.27
C LEU A 8 9.99 4.64 26.57
N SER A 9 9.34 4.94 27.71
CA SER A 9 8.08 4.28 28.08
C SER A 9 6.95 4.62 27.10
N THR A 10 6.86 5.88 26.68
CA THR A 10 5.92 6.37 25.67
C THR A 10 6.19 5.72 24.31
N PHE A 11 7.46 5.57 23.93
CA PHE A 11 7.84 4.91 22.69
C PHE A 11 7.47 3.42 22.70
N VAL A 12 7.75 2.70 23.79
CA VAL A 12 7.32 1.31 23.98
C VAL A 12 5.80 1.19 23.89
N ALA A 13 5.06 2.06 24.57
CA ALA A 13 3.60 2.07 24.54
C ALA A 13 3.04 2.36 23.13
N ALA A 14 3.66 3.30 22.40
CA ALA A 14 3.28 3.64 21.03
C ALA A 14 3.55 2.48 20.06
N ILE A 15 4.69 1.79 20.20
CA ILE A 15 4.97 0.54 19.47
C ILE A 15 3.90 -0.48 19.80
N ALA A 16 3.62 -0.74 21.07
CA ALA A 16 2.62 -1.72 21.48
C ALA A 16 1.22 -1.41 20.93
N ALA A 17 0.83 -0.13 20.84
CA ALA A 17 -0.42 0.33 20.26
C ALA A 17 -0.48 0.09 18.74
N ARG A 18 0.63 0.34 18.04
CA ARG A 18 0.72 0.16 16.58
C ARG A 18 0.93 -1.29 16.16
N ASP A 19 1.55 -2.08 17.03
CA ASP A 19 1.83 -3.49 16.88
C ASP A 19 0.73 -4.41 17.45
N ARG A 20 -0.45 -3.84 17.73
CA ARG A 20 -1.63 -4.62 18.11
C ARG A 20 -1.96 -5.62 17.01
N LEU A 21 -2.26 -6.85 17.43
CA LEU A 21 -2.81 -7.92 16.59
C LEU A 21 -4.20 -7.51 16.10
N ARG A 22 -4.27 -6.65 15.08
CA ARG A 22 -5.46 -6.63 14.25
C ARG A 22 -5.37 -7.92 13.43
N HIS A 23 -6.28 -8.86 13.69
CA HIS A 23 -6.57 -9.88 12.70
C HIS A 23 -7.07 -9.12 11.46
N VAL A 24 -6.14 -8.81 10.57
CA VAL A 24 -6.47 -8.19 9.29
C VAL A 24 -6.93 -9.33 8.41
N ALA A 25 -8.16 -9.78 8.66
CA ALA A 25 -8.82 -10.73 7.80
C ALA A 25 -9.08 -10.03 6.46
N LEU A 26 -8.59 -10.64 5.38
CA LEU A 26 -8.96 -10.19 4.06
C LEU A 26 -10.50 -10.25 3.92
N PRO A 27 -11.12 -9.30 3.20
CA PRO A 27 -12.56 -9.28 3.03
C PRO A 27 -13.10 -10.63 2.54
N MET A 28 -14.30 -11.01 3.00
CA MET A 28 -14.90 -12.32 2.71
C MET A 28 -15.00 -12.61 1.20
N PHE A 29 -15.25 -11.59 0.37
CA PHE A 29 -15.30 -11.76 -1.09
C PHE A 29 -13.95 -12.18 -1.68
N VAL A 30 -12.83 -11.67 -1.15
CA VAL A 30 -11.46 -12.05 -1.57
C VAL A 30 -11.22 -13.52 -1.27
N ARG A 31 -11.60 -13.92 -0.05
CA ARG A 31 -11.45 -15.31 0.40
C ARG A 31 -12.28 -16.26 -0.47
N ARG A 32 -13.55 -15.93 -0.72
CA ARG A 32 -14.42 -16.73 -1.59
C ARG A 32 -13.87 -16.84 -3.01
N ARG A 33 -13.41 -15.73 -3.60
CA ARG A 33 -12.87 -15.71 -4.97
C ARG A 33 -11.64 -16.61 -5.11
N LEU A 34 -10.72 -16.55 -4.14
CA LEU A 34 -9.53 -17.39 -4.15
C LEU A 34 -9.89 -18.87 -3.93
N HIS A 35 -10.73 -19.17 -2.94
CA HIS A 35 -11.15 -20.55 -2.66
C HIS A 35 -11.99 -21.18 -3.78
N ALA A 36 -12.61 -20.40 -4.67
CA ALA A 36 -13.33 -20.94 -5.82
C ALA A 36 -12.39 -21.67 -6.81
N HIS A 37 -11.10 -21.27 -6.86
CA HIS A 37 -10.12 -21.85 -7.78
C HIS A 37 -8.80 -22.08 -7.06
N PRO A 38 -8.73 -23.08 -6.14
CA PRO A 38 -7.57 -23.24 -5.28
C PRO A 38 -6.30 -23.69 -6.00
N GLY A 39 -6.43 -24.19 -7.24
CA GLY A 39 -5.38 -24.92 -7.91
C GLY A 39 -5.24 -26.34 -7.36
N GLN A 40 -4.30 -27.10 -7.91
CA GLN A 40 -4.08 -28.51 -7.52
C GLN A 40 -3.03 -28.64 -6.40
N ALA A 41 -2.10 -27.70 -6.30
CA ALA A 41 -0.98 -27.75 -5.37
C ALA A 41 -0.60 -26.38 -4.81
N CYS A 42 0.09 -26.40 -3.67
CA CYS A 42 0.64 -25.21 -3.03
C CYS A 42 1.77 -24.61 -3.87
N PRO A 43 1.72 -23.31 -4.23
CA PRO A 43 2.76 -22.68 -5.04
C PRO A 43 4.12 -22.53 -4.31
N LEU A 44 4.16 -22.73 -2.99
CA LEU A 44 5.37 -22.55 -2.18
C LEU A 44 6.14 -23.86 -1.93
N CYS A 45 5.43 -24.99 -1.85
CA CYS A 45 6.06 -26.28 -1.58
C CYS A 45 5.73 -27.35 -2.61
N ALA A 46 4.97 -27.02 -3.65
CA ALA A 46 4.48 -27.91 -4.70
C ALA A 46 3.63 -29.10 -4.21
N ALA A 47 3.34 -29.21 -2.90
CA ALA A 47 2.52 -30.30 -2.36
C ALA A 47 1.05 -30.13 -2.77
N PRO A 48 0.36 -31.23 -3.13
CA PRO A 48 -1.06 -31.18 -3.48
C PRO A 48 -1.90 -30.75 -2.28
N TYR A 49 -2.99 -30.04 -2.56
CA TYR A 49 -3.94 -29.67 -1.52
C TYR A 49 -4.74 -30.87 -1.03
N ASP A 50 -4.97 -30.92 0.28
CA ASP A 50 -5.87 -31.90 0.91
C ASP A 50 -7.12 -31.17 1.40
N LEU A 51 -8.23 -31.40 0.71
CA LEU A 51 -9.54 -30.83 1.05
C LEU A 51 -10.35 -31.72 1.98
N ALA A 52 -9.97 -33.00 2.15
CA ALA A 52 -10.68 -33.92 3.04
C ALA A 52 -10.46 -33.54 4.52
N GLN A 53 -9.28 -33.00 4.84
CA GLN A 53 -8.94 -32.58 6.20
C GLN A 53 -9.13 -31.07 6.40
N SER A 54 -10.28 -30.67 6.94
CA SER A 54 -10.65 -29.27 7.25
C SER A 54 -9.65 -28.52 8.15
N ARG A 55 -8.76 -29.25 8.84
CA ARG A 55 -7.66 -28.68 9.64
C ARG A 55 -6.26 -29.19 9.30
N GLY A 56 -6.12 -29.90 8.18
CA GLY A 56 -4.86 -30.50 7.76
C GLY A 56 -3.78 -29.47 7.40
N ALA A 57 -2.52 -29.88 7.52
CA ALA A 57 -1.35 -29.08 7.13
C ALA A 57 -1.33 -28.72 5.63
N ARG A 58 -1.99 -29.54 4.80
CA ARG A 58 -2.14 -29.39 3.35
C ARG A 58 -3.43 -28.69 2.92
N LEU A 59 -4.25 -28.19 3.85
CA LEU A 59 -5.45 -27.42 3.50
C LEU A 59 -5.05 -26.08 2.86
N PRO A 60 -5.67 -25.67 1.74
CA PRO A 60 -5.47 -24.34 1.16
C PRO A 60 -6.00 -23.27 2.11
N VAL A 61 -5.17 -22.25 2.35
CA VAL A 61 -5.51 -21.06 3.12
C VAL A 61 -5.13 -19.81 2.34
N VAL A 62 -5.87 -18.73 2.57
CA VAL A 62 -5.55 -17.43 1.98
C VAL A 62 -4.42 -16.78 2.78
N ALA A 63 -3.37 -16.41 2.08
CA ALA A 63 -2.19 -15.74 2.59
C ALA A 63 -2.00 -14.41 1.87
N THR A 64 -1.21 -13.50 2.47
CA THR A 64 -0.83 -12.23 1.84
C THR A 64 0.60 -12.26 1.29
N LEU A 65 0.86 -11.63 0.15
CA LEU A 65 2.22 -11.51 -0.41
C LEU A 65 3.09 -10.66 0.51
N ILE A 66 2.54 -9.54 0.99
CA ILE A 66 3.13 -8.64 1.97
C ILE A 66 2.19 -8.59 3.16
N HIS A 67 2.68 -8.92 4.35
CA HIS A 67 1.83 -8.88 5.53
C HIS A 67 1.38 -7.43 5.82
N PRO A 68 0.14 -7.19 6.27
CA PRO A 68 -0.33 -5.84 6.61
C PRO A 68 0.53 -5.14 7.67
N ALA A 69 1.13 -5.92 8.59
CA ALA A 69 2.12 -5.39 9.53
C ALA A 69 3.34 -4.76 8.83
N LEU A 70 3.71 -5.25 7.65
CA LEU A 70 4.79 -4.74 6.80
C LEU A 70 4.30 -3.68 5.79
N GLY A 71 3.08 -3.15 5.95
CA GLY A 71 2.50 -2.14 5.07
C GLY A 71 1.80 -2.70 3.82
N GLY A 72 1.58 -4.01 3.76
CA GLY A 72 0.81 -4.64 2.69
C GLY A 72 -0.67 -4.22 2.71
N PRO A 73 -1.27 -3.87 1.55
CA PRO A 73 -2.68 -3.50 1.49
C PRO A 73 -3.60 -4.72 1.70
N THR A 74 -4.84 -4.49 2.13
CA THR A 74 -5.86 -5.54 2.29
C THR A 74 -6.65 -5.81 1.02
N THR A 75 -6.02 -5.55 -0.13
CA THR A 75 -6.63 -5.71 -1.45
C THR A 75 -6.53 -7.16 -1.93
N PRO A 76 -7.40 -7.57 -2.86
CA PRO A 76 -7.30 -8.91 -3.47
C PRO A 76 -5.94 -9.15 -4.14
N ASP A 77 -5.31 -8.10 -4.68
CA ASP A 77 -4.03 -8.20 -5.39
C ASP A 77 -2.86 -8.58 -4.47
N ASN A 78 -3.00 -8.33 -3.16
CA ASN A 78 -2.03 -8.76 -2.15
C ASN A 78 -2.34 -10.15 -1.58
N ALA A 79 -3.28 -10.89 -2.15
CA ALA A 79 -3.70 -12.18 -1.63
C ALA A 79 -3.41 -13.32 -2.62
N PHE A 80 -3.09 -14.49 -2.08
CA PHE A 80 -2.89 -15.73 -2.83
C PHE A 80 -3.25 -16.94 -1.95
N LEU A 81 -3.27 -18.14 -2.53
CA LEU A 81 -3.45 -19.38 -1.79
C LEU A 81 -2.14 -20.14 -1.59
N CYS A 82 -1.96 -20.67 -0.40
CA CYS A 82 -0.92 -21.64 -0.09
C CYS A 82 -1.43 -22.66 0.93
N CYS A 83 -0.67 -23.71 1.21
CA CYS A 83 -1.06 -24.65 2.25
C CYS A 83 -0.85 -24.06 3.65
N ARG A 84 -1.67 -24.52 4.61
CA ARG A 84 -1.60 -24.09 6.01
C ARG A 84 -0.19 -24.17 6.59
N ARG A 85 0.54 -25.26 6.31
CA ARG A 85 1.94 -25.42 6.77
C ARG A 85 2.84 -24.30 6.27
N CYS A 86 2.78 -23.95 4.98
CA CYS A 86 3.61 -22.88 4.43
C CYS A 86 3.24 -21.52 5.01
N GLN A 87 1.94 -21.26 5.22
CA GLN A 87 1.52 -20.02 5.89
C GLN A 87 2.00 -19.95 7.35
N GLN A 88 1.98 -21.07 8.08
CA GLN A 88 2.47 -21.13 9.46
C GLN A 88 3.99 -20.94 9.55
N LEU A 89 4.76 -21.58 8.66
CA LEU A 89 6.23 -21.46 8.63
C LEU A 89 6.67 -20.05 8.24
N ARG A 90 5.96 -19.40 7.30
CA ARG A 90 6.27 -18.03 6.87
C ARG A 90 5.81 -16.99 7.88
N ALA A 91 4.70 -17.22 8.58
CA ALA A 91 4.05 -16.26 9.46
C ALA A 91 3.81 -14.90 8.77
N ALA A 92 4.42 -13.82 9.28
CA ALA A 92 4.35 -12.49 8.68
C ALA A 92 5.56 -12.12 7.81
N ALA A 93 6.51 -13.03 7.63
CA ALA A 93 7.67 -12.76 6.80
C ALA A 93 7.23 -12.43 5.37
N ASP A 94 7.92 -11.47 4.77
CA ASP A 94 7.74 -11.13 3.37
C ASP A 94 7.91 -12.40 2.52
N LEU A 95 7.03 -12.59 1.52
CA LEU A 95 7.09 -13.73 0.63
C LEU A 95 8.49 -13.93 0.06
N VAL A 96 9.20 -12.87 -0.37
CA VAL A 96 10.55 -12.92 -0.97
C VAL A 96 11.65 -13.41 -0.04
N ALA A 97 11.40 -13.50 1.26
CA ALA A 97 12.30 -14.17 2.19
C ALA A 97 12.29 -15.70 2.04
N SER A 98 11.32 -16.27 1.31
CA SER A 98 11.23 -17.70 1.04
C SER A 98 12.20 -18.11 -0.07
N VAL A 99 12.87 -19.25 0.10
CA VAL A 99 13.97 -19.72 -0.78
C VAL A 99 13.53 -19.90 -2.25
N ALA A 100 12.31 -20.39 -2.47
CA ALA A 100 11.78 -20.64 -3.81
C ALA A 100 10.38 -20.04 -3.94
N ILE A 101 10.23 -19.06 -4.82
CA ILE A 101 8.95 -18.40 -5.07
C ILE A 101 8.74 -18.36 -6.59
N PRO A 102 7.58 -18.84 -7.07
CA PRO A 102 7.24 -18.75 -8.48
C PRO A 102 7.25 -17.31 -9.00
N ASP A 103 7.74 -17.11 -10.22
CA ASP A 103 7.81 -15.79 -10.86
C ASP A 103 6.48 -15.04 -10.91
N PRO A 104 5.31 -15.69 -11.13
CA PRO A 104 4.04 -14.99 -11.07
C PRO A 104 3.77 -14.34 -9.71
N LEU A 105 4.10 -15.02 -8.61
CA LEU A 105 3.92 -14.48 -7.25
C LEU A 105 4.95 -13.38 -6.95
N ARG A 106 6.17 -13.50 -7.49
CA ARG A 106 7.19 -12.45 -7.40
C ARG A 106 6.74 -11.18 -8.11
N ALA A 107 6.25 -11.30 -9.35
CA ALA A 107 5.73 -10.19 -10.13
C ALA A 107 4.51 -9.55 -9.47
N GLN A 108 3.56 -10.37 -8.97
CA GLN A 108 2.40 -9.89 -8.23
C GLN A 108 2.82 -9.10 -6.99
N ARG A 109 3.78 -9.61 -6.20
CA ARG A 109 4.33 -8.91 -5.03
C ARG A 109 4.93 -7.56 -5.42
N THR A 110 5.73 -7.50 -6.49
CA THR A 110 6.31 -6.24 -6.97
C THR A 110 5.23 -5.23 -7.34
N ALA A 111 4.16 -5.65 -8.02
CA ALA A 111 3.02 -4.79 -8.33
C ALA A 111 2.32 -4.27 -7.05
N VAL A 112 2.17 -5.12 -6.04
CA VAL A 112 1.61 -4.69 -4.74
C VAL A 112 2.53 -3.69 -4.04
N LEU A 113 3.85 -3.90 -4.06
CA LEU A 113 4.79 -2.94 -3.47
C LEU A 113 4.68 -1.56 -4.12
N LEU A 114 4.59 -1.51 -5.45
CA LEU A 114 4.38 -0.27 -6.22
C LEU A 114 3.06 0.45 -5.90
N ALA A 115 2.06 -0.28 -5.38
CA ALA A 115 0.80 0.28 -4.91
C ALA A 115 0.78 0.58 -3.41
N SER A 116 1.77 0.10 -2.65
CA SER A 116 1.82 0.17 -1.19
C SER A 116 2.44 1.48 -0.67
N HIS A 117 2.46 1.69 0.64
CA HIS A 117 3.17 2.83 1.22
C HIS A 117 4.70 2.61 1.15
N ASN A 118 5.51 3.67 1.32
CA ASN A 118 6.98 3.67 1.35
C ASN A 118 7.68 3.67 -0.02
N HIS A 119 7.47 4.72 -0.81
CA HIS A 119 8.15 4.93 -2.11
C HIS A 119 9.25 5.98 -2.07
N LEU A 120 9.68 6.37 -0.87
CA LEU A 120 10.73 7.35 -0.71
C LEU A 120 12.04 6.77 -1.23
N LEU A 121 12.78 7.55 -2.02
CA LEU A 121 14.12 7.22 -2.48
C LEU A 121 14.98 8.47 -2.28
N PRO A 122 16.24 8.33 -1.86
CA PRO A 122 17.18 9.45 -1.70
C PRO A 122 17.72 9.89 -3.07
N LEU A 123 16.82 10.25 -3.97
CA LEU A 123 17.13 10.66 -5.34
C LEU A 123 16.83 12.14 -5.54
N SER A 124 17.59 12.79 -6.41
CA SER A 124 17.37 14.19 -6.79
C SER A 124 15.95 14.39 -7.34
N PRO A 125 15.29 15.52 -7.08
CA PRO A 125 14.01 15.88 -7.71
C PRO A 125 14.05 15.82 -9.25
N HIS A 126 15.23 15.95 -9.84
CA HIS A 126 15.47 15.92 -11.29
C HIS A 126 15.72 14.51 -11.84
N THR A 127 15.63 13.48 -11.00
CA THR A 127 15.87 12.10 -11.43
C THR A 127 14.82 11.67 -12.45
N HIS A 128 15.26 11.07 -13.56
CA HIS A 128 14.34 10.61 -14.58
C HIS A 128 13.39 9.53 -14.02
N PRO A 129 12.10 9.52 -14.45
CA PRO A 129 11.13 8.54 -13.98
C PRO A 129 11.57 7.07 -14.17
N THR A 130 12.34 6.79 -15.22
CA THR A 130 12.91 5.47 -15.50
C THR A 130 13.90 5.04 -14.42
N ASP A 131 14.79 5.94 -14.02
CA ASP A 131 15.84 5.65 -13.03
C ASP A 131 15.22 5.51 -11.64
N PHE A 132 14.19 6.32 -11.34
CA PHE A 132 13.38 6.18 -10.14
C PHE A 132 12.68 4.82 -10.08
N ALA A 133 12.05 4.38 -11.17
CA ALA A 133 11.39 3.08 -11.26
C ALA A 133 12.39 1.92 -11.12
N GLN A 134 13.59 2.03 -11.72
CA GLN A 134 14.65 1.03 -11.57
C GLN A 134 15.18 0.96 -10.14
N ALA A 135 15.37 2.11 -9.48
CA ALA A 135 15.77 2.15 -8.08
C ALA A 135 14.73 1.50 -7.15
N LEU A 136 13.44 1.79 -7.38
CA LEU A 136 12.35 1.10 -6.68
C LEU A 136 12.38 -0.41 -6.94
N ALA A 137 12.58 -0.83 -8.19
CA ALA A 137 12.65 -2.25 -8.55
C ALA A 137 13.80 -2.95 -7.82
N ARG A 138 15.01 -2.35 -7.82
CA ARG A 138 16.18 -2.87 -7.07
C ARG A 138 15.86 -3.04 -5.59
N ARG A 139 15.29 -2.02 -4.95
CA ARG A 139 14.88 -2.12 -3.55
C ARG A 139 13.86 -3.22 -3.31
N HIS A 140 12.85 -3.33 -4.17
CA HIS A 140 11.78 -4.32 -4.04
C HIS A 140 12.26 -5.76 -4.27
N HIS A 141 13.49 -6.00 -4.75
CA HIS A 141 14.07 -7.35 -4.75
C HIS A 141 14.37 -7.87 -3.34
N HIS A 142 14.56 -6.99 -2.36
CA HIS A 142 14.84 -7.38 -0.98
C HIS A 142 13.55 -7.67 -0.18
N PRO A 143 13.61 -8.56 0.82
CA PRO A 143 12.49 -8.78 1.73
C PRO A 143 12.15 -7.52 2.49
N ARG A 144 10.87 -7.22 2.61
CA ARG A 144 10.39 -6.08 3.39
C ARG A 144 10.43 -6.42 4.87
N SER A 145 11.00 -5.52 5.64
CA SER A 145 11.00 -5.54 7.10
C SER A 145 10.27 -4.31 7.64
N ARG A 146 10.19 -4.16 8.96
CA ARG A 146 9.61 -2.97 9.60
C ARG A 146 10.39 -2.56 10.83
N VAL A 147 10.53 -1.25 11.00
CA VAL A 147 10.98 -0.63 12.25
C VAL A 147 10.03 0.48 12.67
N PHE A 148 10.09 0.82 13.95
CA PHE A 148 9.48 2.01 14.50
C PHE A 148 10.58 3.02 14.78
N ALA A 149 10.35 4.28 14.46
CA ALA A 149 11.35 5.31 14.65
C ALA A 149 10.72 6.54 15.30
N ALA A 150 11.46 7.18 16.18
CA ALA A 150 11.07 8.44 16.80
C ALA A 150 12.29 9.34 17.01
N GLN A 151 12.09 10.63 16.79
CA GLN A 151 13.05 11.69 17.06
C GLN A 151 12.37 12.72 17.97
N GLY A 152 12.81 12.77 19.22
CA GLY A 152 12.29 13.67 20.23
C GLY A 152 12.88 15.08 20.13
N GLU A 153 12.19 16.05 20.73
CA GLU A 153 12.63 17.45 20.76
C GLU A 153 13.93 17.66 21.55
N ASP A 154 14.22 16.74 22.46
CA ASP A 154 15.44 16.68 23.26
C ASP A 154 16.64 16.07 22.52
N GLY A 155 16.49 15.78 21.22
CA GLY A 155 17.53 15.17 20.38
C GLY A 155 17.68 13.67 20.60
N ARG A 156 16.85 13.04 21.45
CA ARG A 156 16.87 11.59 21.61
C ARG A 156 16.20 10.93 20.43
N CYS A 157 16.95 10.05 19.75
CA CYS A 157 16.42 9.27 18.64
C CYS A 157 16.35 7.80 19.01
N LEU A 158 15.21 7.17 18.72
CA LEU A 158 14.93 5.78 19.05
C LEU A 158 14.53 5.01 17.80
N ILE A 159 15.08 3.80 17.64
CA ILE A 159 14.66 2.84 16.62
C ILE A 159 14.29 1.52 17.31
N GLY A 160 13.04 1.10 17.14
CA GLY A 160 12.49 -0.12 17.71
C GLY A 160 12.22 -1.19 16.65
N VAL A 161 12.56 -2.43 16.96
CA VAL A 161 12.25 -3.62 16.15
C VAL A 161 11.39 -4.56 16.97
N SER A 162 10.20 -4.88 16.45
CA SER A 162 9.32 -5.89 17.05
C SER A 162 9.52 -7.24 16.38
N SER A 163 9.89 -8.26 17.15
CA SER A 163 9.95 -9.66 16.73
C SER A 163 8.60 -10.39 16.91
N ARG A 164 7.52 -9.67 17.23
CA ARG A 164 6.21 -10.24 17.61
C ARG A 164 5.60 -11.18 16.56
N PHE A 165 5.91 -11.00 15.29
CA PHE A 165 5.41 -11.88 14.23
C PHE A 165 6.34 -13.06 13.90
N GLY A 166 7.42 -13.23 14.67
CA GLY A 166 8.36 -14.34 14.52
C GLY A 166 9.10 -14.33 13.18
N ASP A 167 9.13 -13.21 12.45
CA ASP A 167 9.88 -13.12 11.22
C ASP A 167 11.38 -13.03 11.55
N THR A 168 12.16 -13.94 10.97
CA THR A 168 13.62 -13.99 11.11
C THR A 168 14.30 -12.69 10.67
N GLN A 169 13.62 -11.92 9.80
CA GLN A 169 14.07 -10.60 9.34
C GLN A 169 14.15 -9.60 10.50
N SER A 170 13.17 -9.57 11.41
CA SER A 170 13.20 -8.70 12.59
C SER A 170 14.36 -9.03 13.53
N THR A 171 14.70 -10.31 13.73
CA THR A 171 15.89 -10.69 14.53
C THR A 171 17.20 -10.29 13.83
N GLY A 172 17.30 -10.53 12.52
CA GLY A 172 18.46 -10.11 11.73
C GLY A 172 18.64 -8.60 11.75
N LEU A 173 17.53 -7.85 11.68
CA LEU A 173 17.50 -6.40 11.71
C LEU A 173 17.90 -5.83 13.07
N ALA A 174 17.41 -6.41 14.17
CA ALA A 174 17.85 -6.03 15.52
C ALA A 174 19.38 -6.23 15.68
N ARG A 175 19.93 -7.33 15.14
CA ARG A 175 21.39 -7.58 15.14
C ARG A 175 22.18 -6.63 14.24
N LEU A 176 21.58 -6.19 13.13
CA LEU A 176 22.18 -5.18 12.26
C LEU A 176 22.20 -3.82 12.97
N LEU A 177 21.08 -3.43 13.58
CA LEU A 177 20.99 -2.21 14.36
C LEU A 177 21.91 -2.23 15.57
N ALA A 178 22.13 -3.36 16.23
CA ALA A 178 23.15 -3.44 17.29
C ALA A 178 24.58 -3.09 16.82
N ARG A 179 24.85 -3.16 15.51
CA ARG A 179 26.15 -2.76 14.91
C ARG A 179 26.15 -1.35 14.35
N LEU A 180 25.01 -0.88 13.85
CA LEU A 180 24.87 0.41 13.15
C LEU A 180 24.31 1.52 14.04
N ALA A 181 23.46 1.17 14.99
CA ALA A 181 22.87 2.06 15.99
C ALA A 181 23.69 1.99 17.28
N GLY A 182 23.46 2.99 18.15
CA GLY A 182 24.09 3.05 19.46
C GLY A 182 23.56 2.00 20.44
N ALA A 183 23.59 2.34 21.72
CA ALA A 183 23.24 1.43 22.80
C ALA A 183 21.80 0.89 22.70
N ILE A 184 21.65 -0.39 23.03
CA ILE A 184 20.33 -0.98 23.29
C ILE A 184 19.82 -0.38 24.61
N VAL A 185 18.69 0.32 24.56
CA VAL A 185 18.09 0.99 25.71
C VAL A 185 16.88 0.25 26.28
N HIS A 186 16.31 -0.67 25.49
CA HIS A 186 15.27 -1.59 25.95
C HIS A 186 15.37 -2.90 25.17
N GLN A 187 15.27 -4.02 25.87
CA GLN A 187 15.17 -5.32 25.25
C GLN A 187 14.27 -6.24 26.08
N ASP A 188 13.27 -6.79 25.42
CA ASP A 188 12.46 -7.90 25.94
C ASP A 188 12.33 -9.01 24.88
N HIS A 189 11.51 -10.00 25.16
CA HIS A 189 11.29 -11.17 24.30
C HIS A 189 10.62 -10.84 22.95
N ARG A 190 10.08 -9.63 22.77
CA ARG A 190 9.33 -9.19 21.58
C ARG A 190 9.84 -7.89 20.97
N LEU A 191 10.60 -7.09 21.71
CA LEU A 191 10.97 -5.74 21.31
C LEU A 191 12.42 -5.45 21.67
N THR A 192 13.17 -4.96 20.70
CA THR A 192 14.50 -4.39 20.90
C THR A 192 14.46 -2.92 20.47
N ILE A 193 14.90 -2.02 21.33
CA ILE A 193 14.99 -0.58 21.04
C ILE A 193 16.43 -0.12 21.19
N HIS A 194 16.90 0.58 20.16
CA HIS A 194 18.21 1.19 20.09
C HIS A 194 18.07 2.71 20.22
N HIS A 195 18.96 3.30 21.02
CA HIS A 195 19.20 4.73 20.94
C HIS A 195 20.16 5.03 19.80
N VAL A 196 19.87 6.07 19.04
CA VAL A 196 20.68 6.54 17.92
C VAL A 196 21.06 7.98 18.18
N GLU A 197 22.29 8.34 17.87
CA GLU A 197 22.70 9.74 17.91
C GLU A 197 21.93 10.55 16.86
N ASP A 198 21.48 11.74 17.21
CA ASP A 198 20.70 12.63 16.34
C ASP A 198 21.35 12.83 14.96
N LYS A 199 22.67 13.06 14.95
CA LYS A 199 23.47 13.23 13.72
C LYS A 199 23.47 11.99 12.80
N ALA A 200 23.36 10.79 13.37
CA ALA A 200 23.40 9.53 12.64
C ALA A 200 22.00 8.99 12.31
N PHE A 201 20.97 9.44 13.04
CA PHE A 201 19.60 8.93 12.93
C PHE A 201 19.05 9.01 11.51
N ARG A 202 19.16 10.17 10.86
CA ARG A 202 18.64 10.36 9.50
C ARG A 202 19.32 9.44 8.49
N THR A 203 20.65 9.34 8.55
CA THR A 203 21.43 8.46 7.68
C THR A 203 20.99 7.00 7.85
N LEU A 204 20.83 6.56 9.10
CA LEU A 204 20.39 5.21 9.40
C LEU A 204 18.96 4.94 8.90
N VAL A 205 18.03 5.88 9.10
CA VAL A 205 16.65 5.78 8.60
C VAL A 205 16.62 5.61 7.08
N TRP A 206 17.39 6.40 6.34
CA TRP A 206 17.47 6.26 4.88
C TRP A 206 18.11 4.95 4.44
N GLN A 207 19.17 4.50 5.10
CA GLN A 207 19.75 3.17 4.84
C GLN A 207 18.74 2.04 5.06
N LEU A 208 17.90 2.14 6.09
CA LEU A 208 16.82 1.19 6.34
C LEU A 208 15.77 1.24 5.22
N ILE A 209 15.35 2.43 4.80
CA ILE A 209 14.41 2.61 3.68
C ILE A 209 14.97 1.99 2.39
N ASP A 210 16.25 2.24 2.08
CA ASP A 210 16.94 1.68 0.92
C ASP A 210 17.04 0.16 0.98
N ALA A 211 17.16 -0.41 2.18
CA ALA A 211 17.09 -1.85 2.44
C ALA A 211 15.66 -2.43 2.41
N ASN A 212 14.68 -1.70 1.85
CA ASN A 212 13.27 -2.06 1.78
C ASN A 212 12.58 -2.20 3.15
N THR A 213 13.06 -1.48 4.17
CA THR A 213 12.43 -1.44 5.50
C THR A 213 11.28 -0.44 5.50
N LEU A 214 10.11 -0.84 5.99
CA LEU A 214 9.05 0.10 6.36
C LEU A 214 9.42 0.79 7.67
N VAL A 215 9.76 2.07 7.61
CA VAL A 215 9.98 2.90 8.80
C VAL A 215 8.66 3.53 9.23
N VAL A 216 8.18 3.23 10.43
CA VAL A 216 6.96 3.78 11.00
C VAL A 216 7.32 4.88 11.99
N ALA A 217 7.01 6.13 11.64
CA ALA A 217 7.22 7.27 12.53
C ALA A 217 6.22 7.24 13.70
N LEU A 218 6.73 7.37 14.93
CA LEU A 218 5.94 7.47 16.15
C LEU A 218 6.01 8.86 16.81
N ALA A 219 7.09 9.61 16.61
CA ALA A 219 7.24 11.02 16.99
C ALA A 219 8.35 11.68 16.15
N HIS A 220 8.20 12.96 15.78
CA HIS A 220 9.14 13.66 14.89
C HIS A 220 9.09 15.19 15.06
N LEU A 221 10.24 15.84 14.84
CA LEU A 221 10.49 17.26 15.06
C LEU A 221 10.19 18.20 13.87
N ALA A 222 10.31 17.74 12.62
CA ALA A 222 10.61 18.66 11.51
C ALA A 222 9.46 19.00 10.53
N GLN A 223 9.67 20.13 9.85
CA GLN A 223 8.83 20.73 8.80
C GLN A 223 9.21 20.20 7.40
N PRO A 224 8.25 19.91 6.51
CA PRO A 224 8.45 19.08 5.31
C PRO A 224 9.16 19.75 4.11
N ARG A 225 9.88 20.86 4.28
CA ARG A 225 10.30 21.73 3.15
C ARG A 225 11.35 21.14 2.20
N ASP A 226 12.23 20.25 2.66
CA ASP A 226 13.39 19.80 1.88
C ASP A 226 13.34 18.33 1.41
N PHE A 227 12.28 17.60 1.74
CA PHE A 227 12.10 16.16 1.51
C PHE A 227 13.14 15.21 2.13
N LEU A 228 14.34 15.69 2.46
CA LEU A 228 15.39 14.93 3.14
C LEU A 228 14.93 14.46 4.52
N ASP A 229 14.08 15.25 5.17
CA ASP A 229 13.50 14.93 6.49
C ASP A 229 12.08 14.34 6.39
N CYS A 230 11.60 14.00 5.19
CA CYS A 230 10.27 13.46 4.95
C CYS A 230 10.17 11.93 5.06
N TRP A 231 11.11 11.27 5.75
CA TRP A 231 11.11 9.81 5.91
C TRP A 231 9.82 9.27 6.56
N TRP A 232 9.16 10.08 7.39
CA TRP A 232 7.88 9.78 8.04
C TRP A 232 6.68 9.85 7.09
N ILE A 233 6.84 10.44 5.91
CA ILE A 233 5.78 10.51 4.90
C ILE A 233 5.59 9.12 4.31
N THR A 234 4.58 8.41 4.83
CA THR A 234 4.05 7.24 4.16
C THR A 234 3.31 7.75 2.92
N SER A 235 3.94 7.71 1.74
CA SER A 235 3.28 8.10 0.50
C SER A 235 2.05 7.21 0.26
N ALA A 236 0.89 7.70 0.68
CA ALA A 236 -0.38 7.06 0.43
C ALA A 236 -0.76 7.40 -1.02
N SER A 237 -0.52 6.42 -1.89
CA SER A 237 -0.81 6.40 -3.33
C SER A 237 0.24 7.02 -4.26
N PRO A 238 0.47 6.39 -5.42
CA PRO A 238 1.08 7.02 -6.59
C PRO A 238 0.44 8.37 -6.94
N SER A 239 -0.82 8.61 -6.58
CA SER A 239 -1.51 9.90 -6.78
C SER A 239 -0.90 11.03 -5.93
N ALA A 240 -0.44 10.75 -4.71
CA ALA A 240 0.28 11.71 -3.88
C ALA A 240 1.72 11.96 -4.37
N LEU A 241 2.34 10.96 -5.03
CA LEU A 241 3.62 11.13 -5.72
C LEU A 241 3.45 11.87 -7.06
N ARG A 242 2.33 11.66 -7.77
CA ARG A 242 1.95 12.40 -8.99
C ARG A 242 1.72 13.89 -8.70
N LEU A 243 1.23 14.25 -7.51
CA LEU A 243 1.14 15.66 -7.10
C LEU A 243 2.52 16.33 -6.97
N ARG A 244 3.61 15.54 -6.86
CA ARG A 244 4.99 16.04 -6.83
C ARG A 244 5.72 15.92 -8.18
N GLN A 245 5.10 15.36 -9.21
CA GLN A 245 5.65 15.29 -10.56
C GLN A 245 4.68 15.90 -11.59
N VAL A 246 5.05 17.10 -12.00
CA VAL A 246 4.63 17.77 -13.23
C VAL A 246 4.77 16.80 -14.43
N GLY A 247 3.70 16.63 -15.22
CA GLY A 247 3.84 16.37 -16.67
C GLY A 247 3.85 14.92 -17.21
N ILE A 248 3.12 13.94 -16.66
CA ILE A 248 2.93 12.64 -17.34
C ILE A 248 1.45 12.20 -17.34
N THR A 249 0.89 12.08 -18.54
CA THR A 249 -0.44 11.50 -18.81
C THR A 249 -0.41 10.00 -18.54
N VAL A 250 -1.26 9.52 -17.62
CA VAL A 250 -1.38 8.09 -17.29
C VAL A 250 -2.41 7.43 -18.21
N PRO A 251 -2.11 6.29 -18.87
CA PRO A 251 -3.10 5.52 -19.62
C PRO A 251 -4.13 4.83 -18.70
N ASP A 252 -5.38 4.84 -19.14
CA ASP A 252 -6.56 4.27 -18.45
C ASP A 252 -6.46 2.72 -18.34
N PRO A 253 -6.36 2.13 -17.13
CA PRO A 253 -6.32 0.69 -16.97
C PRO A 253 -7.75 0.15 -16.90
N ALA A 254 -8.36 -0.07 -18.06
CA ALA A 254 -9.63 -0.77 -18.15
C ALA A 254 -9.63 -1.77 -19.30
N ARG A 255 -9.03 -2.94 -19.06
CA ARG A 255 -9.34 -4.14 -19.83
C ARG A 255 -9.36 -5.35 -18.91
N SER A 256 -10.51 -5.58 -18.31
CA SER A 256 -10.93 -6.90 -17.85
C SER A 256 -12.45 -6.95 -17.94
N GLN A 257 -12.91 -7.72 -18.92
CA GLN A 257 -14.31 -7.95 -19.22
C GLN A 257 -14.95 -8.71 -18.07
N SER A 258 -16.13 -8.29 -17.64
CA SER A 258 -17.10 -9.17 -17.01
C SER A 258 -18.41 -8.93 -17.72
N ALA A 259 -18.84 -9.96 -18.45
CA ALA A 259 -20.09 -10.01 -19.16
C ALA A 259 -21.23 -9.94 -18.15
N THR A 260 -21.80 -8.75 -18.00
CA THR A 260 -23.17 -8.59 -17.49
C THR A 260 -23.91 -7.95 -18.65
N THR A 261 -24.89 -8.66 -19.20
CA THR A 261 -25.69 -8.22 -20.35
C THR A 261 -26.29 -6.84 -20.03
N PRO A 262 -25.86 -5.76 -20.69
CA PRO A 262 -26.32 -4.43 -20.34
C PRO A 262 -27.67 -4.15 -20.99
N HIS A 263 -28.66 -3.75 -20.20
CA HIS A 263 -29.89 -3.15 -20.73
C HIS A 263 -29.54 -1.86 -21.48
N ARG A 264 -30.00 -1.74 -22.73
CA ARG A 264 -29.82 -0.52 -23.53
C ARG A 264 -30.60 0.63 -22.91
N LEU A 265 -29.88 1.64 -22.44
CA LEU A 265 -30.47 2.93 -22.09
C LEU A 265 -30.90 3.67 -23.37
N THR A 266 -32.09 4.27 -23.35
CA THR A 266 -32.56 5.14 -24.44
C THR A 266 -31.73 6.42 -24.50
N ALA A 267 -31.69 7.09 -25.66
CA ALA A 267 -30.91 8.33 -25.86
C ALA A 267 -31.23 9.40 -24.80
N GLY A 268 -32.51 9.59 -24.49
CA GLY A 268 -32.96 10.53 -23.45
C GLY A 268 -32.66 10.10 -22.00
N ALA A 269 -32.47 8.81 -21.72
CA ALA A 269 -32.00 8.34 -20.41
C ALA A 269 -30.49 8.58 -20.24
N ARG A 270 -29.73 8.42 -21.33
CA ARG A 270 -28.29 8.69 -21.34
C ARG A 270 -27.98 10.18 -21.18
N GLU A 271 -28.72 11.06 -21.85
CA GLU A 271 -28.55 12.51 -21.68
C GLU A 271 -28.83 12.96 -20.24
N ARG A 272 -29.87 12.41 -19.61
CA ARG A 272 -30.18 12.66 -18.20
C ARG A 272 -29.04 12.21 -17.27
N LEU A 273 -28.52 11.00 -17.45
CA LEU A 273 -27.37 10.51 -16.68
C LEU A 273 -26.09 11.33 -16.92
N GLN A 274 -25.87 11.82 -18.15
CA GLN A 274 -24.74 12.70 -18.44
C GLN A 274 -24.89 14.07 -17.77
N ALA A 275 -26.11 14.64 -17.76
CA ALA A 275 -26.40 15.87 -17.06
C ALA A 275 -26.22 15.69 -15.54
N GLU A 276 -26.73 14.61 -14.98
CA GLU A 276 -26.58 14.28 -13.55
C GLU A 276 -25.11 14.08 -13.18
N HIS A 277 -24.34 13.34 -13.98
CA HIS A 277 -22.90 13.19 -13.76
C HIS A 277 -22.16 14.54 -13.81
N ARG A 278 -22.55 15.46 -14.70
CA ARG A 278 -21.98 16.82 -14.73
C ARG A 278 -22.31 17.61 -13.47
N VAL A 279 -23.54 17.51 -12.96
CA VAL A 279 -23.99 18.18 -11.73
C VAL A 279 -23.23 17.65 -10.51
N VAL A 280 -23.21 16.32 -10.32
CA VAL A 280 -22.52 15.68 -9.19
C VAL A 280 -21.02 15.98 -9.23
N ARG A 281 -20.41 16.01 -10.42
CA ARG A 281 -18.99 16.36 -10.58
C ARG A 281 -18.69 17.83 -10.29
N ARG A 282 -19.61 18.75 -10.62
CA ARG A 282 -19.51 20.15 -10.18
C ARG A 282 -19.61 20.25 -8.66
N GLN A 283 -20.53 19.52 -8.05
CA GLN A 283 -20.69 19.48 -6.59
C GLN A 283 -19.41 18.97 -5.89
N ALA A 284 -18.82 17.89 -6.38
CA ALA A 284 -17.55 17.37 -5.84
C ALA A 284 -16.41 18.40 -5.97
N ASN A 285 -16.33 19.14 -7.08
CA ASN A 285 -15.32 20.19 -7.26
C ASN A 285 -15.54 21.37 -6.31
N ILE A 286 -16.79 21.79 -6.08
CA ILE A 286 -17.14 22.84 -5.11
C ILE A 286 -16.73 22.41 -3.70
N LEU A 287 -17.02 21.17 -3.30
CA LEU A 287 -16.65 20.64 -1.99
C LEU A 287 -15.13 20.54 -1.81
N ARG A 288 -14.39 20.09 -2.83
CA ARG A 288 -12.91 20.12 -2.81
C ARG A 288 -12.36 21.51 -2.64
N GLN A 289 -12.95 22.50 -3.32
CA GLN A 289 -12.53 23.89 -3.21
C GLN A 289 -12.83 24.43 -1.80
N ALA A 290 -14.00 24.14 -1.25
CA ALA A 290 -14.38 24.53 0.11
C ALA A 290 -13.45 23.91 1.18
N ILE A 291 -13.13 22.62 1.07
CA ILE A 291 -12.15 21.95 1.96
C ILE A 291 -10.78 22.61 1.84
N ASN A 292 -10.31 22.86 0.60
CA ASN A 292 -9.02 23.52 0.39
C ASN A 292 -8.99 24.94 0.96
N ASP A 293 -10.08 25.71 0.83
CA ASP A 293 -10.16 27.08 1.32
C ASP A 293 -10.31 27.11 2.85
N GLN A 294 -11.00 26.14 3.45
CA GLN A 294 -11.04 25.92 4.90
C GLN A 294 -9.67 25.51 5.45
N HIS A 295 -8.97 24.60 4.78
CA HIS A 295 -7.60 24.23 5.15
C HIS A 295 -6.65 25.41 5.06
N LYS A 296 -6.78 26.28 4.06
CA LYS A 296 -6.00 27.53 3.97
C LYS A 296 -6.32 28.49 5.12
N THR A 297 -7.58 28.65 5.51
CA THR A 297 -7.96 29.54 6.63
C THR A 297 -7.45 29.00 7.96
N HIS A 298 -7.55 27.68 8.23
CA HIS A 298 -6.94 27.08 9.41
C HIS A 298 -5.42 27.24 9.45
N TRP A 299 -4.77 27.19 8.29
CA TRP A 299 -3.32 27.32 8.19
C TRP A 299 -2.83 28.77 8.33
N LEU A 300 -3.62 29.76 7.92
CA LEU A 300 -3.27 31.18 7.98
C LEU A 300 -3.61 31.84 9.33
N ASP A 301 -4.74 31.47 9.94
CA ASP A 301 -5.25 32.17 11.13
C ASP A 301 -4.99 31.44 12.46
N GLY A 302 -4.42 30.23 12.43
CA GLY A 302 -4.10 29.44 13.63
C GLY A 302 -5.32 29.03 14.46
N LEU A 303 -6.53 29.17 13.91
CA LEU A 303 -7.79 28.84 14.58
C LEU A 303 -8.00 27.32 14.56
N GLU A 304 -8.24 26.73 15.73
CA GLU A 304 -8.71 25.35 15.86
C GLU A 304 -10.04 25.20 15.13
N GLY A 305 -10.06 24.42 14.05
CA GLY A 305 -11.26 24.23 13.26
C GLY A 305 -12.34 23.48 13.99
N ASN A 306 -13.59 23.87 13.70
CA ASN A 306 -14.75 23.10 14.12
C ASN A 306 -14.72 21.75 13.40
N THR A 307 -14.16 20.74 14.06
CA THR A 307 -13.96 19.37 13.55
C THR A 307 -15.24 18.75 12.98
N GLN A 308 -16.40 19.20 13.43
CA GLN A 308 -17.69 18.75 12.91
C GLN A 308 -18.01 19.26 11.50
N ASP A 309 -17.61 20.50 11.17
CA ASP A 309 -17.87 21.09 9.85
C ASP A 309 -16.90 20.55 8.80
N GLU A 310 -15.64 20.32 9.19
CA GLU A 310 -14.66 19.64 8.33
C GLU A 310 -15.10 18.21 8.01
N GLN A 311 -15.54 17.45 9.02
CA GLN A 311 -16.04 16.09 8.81
C GLN A 311 -17.27 16.08 7.89
N ARG A 312 -18.20 17.03 8.03
CA ARG A 312 -19.36 17.17 7.13
C ARG A 312 -18.97 17.43 5.68
N LEU A 313 -17.96 18.27 5.45
CA LEU A 313 -17.47 18.54 4.09
C LEU A 313 -16.77 17.31 3.49
N LEU A 314 -15.98 16.59 4.29
CA LEU A 314 -15.33 15.35 3.87
C LEU A 314 -16.33 14.23 3.54
N ASP A 315 -17.35 14.06 4.38
CA ASP A 315 -18.42 13.08 4.15
C ASP A 315 -19.26 13.44 2.91
N GLY A 316 -19.53 14.74 2.73
CA GLY A 316 -20.18 15.28 1.53
C GLY A 316 -19.36 15.03 0.26
N LEU A 317 -18.05 15.22 0.32
CA LEU A 317 -17.14 14.98 -0.80
C LEU A 317 -17.09 13.49 -1.15
N LEU A 318 -16.93 12.63 -0.15
CA LEU A 318 -16.91 11.17 -0.34
C LEU A 318 -18.20 10.68 -1.00
N THR A 319 -19.34 11.21 -0.57
CA THR A 319 -20.66 10.88 -1.14
C THR A 319 -20.75 11.32 -2.60
N ALA A 320 -20.36 12.56 -2.91
CA ALA A 320 -20.39 13.10 -4.28
C ALA A 320 -19.42 12.35 -5.22
N GLU A 321 -18.23 11.99 -4.75
CA GLU A 321 -17.26 11.22 -5.54
C GLU A 321 -17.73 9.78 -5.81
N THR A 322 -18.35 9.14 -4.82
CA THR A 322 -18.92 7.80 -4.96
C THR A 322 -20.06 7.80 -5.97
N GLN A 323 -20.94 8.81 -5.90
CA GLN A 323 -22.05 8.97 -6.84
C GLN A 323 -21.54 9.31 -8.26
N ALA A 324 -20.53 10.17 -8.40
CA ALA A 324 -19.93 10.46 -9.70
C ALA A 324 -19.28 9.22 -10.32
N ALA A 325 -18.58 8.40 -9.52
CA ALA A 325 -17.98 7.16 -9.97
C ALA A 325 -19.03 6.14 -10.44
N GLU A 326 -20.16 6.05 -9.74
CA GLU A 326 -21.28 5.19 -10.12
C GLU A 326 -21.93 5.64 -11.43
N LEU A 327 -22.27 6.93 -11.56
CA LEU A 327 -22.83 7.49 -12.79
C LEU A 327 -21.86 7.32 -13.98
N HIS A 328 -20.56 7.45 -13.74
CA HIS A 328 -19.54 7.21 -14.76
C HIS A 328 -19.50 5.74 -15.20
N ARG A 329 -19.62 4.78 -14.26
CA ARG A 329 -19.72 3.35 -14.58
C ARG A 329 -20.96 3.03 -15.40
N GLN A 330 -22.12 3.60 -15.07
CA GLN A 330 -23.36 3.42 -15.81
C GLN A 330 -23.27 3.98 -17.23
N LEU A 331 -22.69 5.17 -17.40
CA LEU A 331 -22.46 5.77 -18.72
C LEU A 331 -21.47 4.94 -19.56
N LYS A 332 -20.42 4.39 -18.95
CA LYS A 332 -19.44 3.52 -19.62
C LYS A 332 -20.10 2.21 -20.08
N ALA A 333 -20.85 1.55 -19.19
CA ALA A 333 -21.58 0.33 -19.51
C ALA A 333 -22.61 0.53 -20.64
N SER A 334 -23.29 1.68 -20.65
CA SER A 334 -24.23 2.05 -21.72
C SER A 334 -23.56 2.32 -23.07
N ARG A 335 -22.38 2.98 -23.06
CA ARG A 335 -21.61 3.23 -24.28
C ARG A 335 -21.09 1.91 -24.88
N ASP A 336 -20.59 1.02 -24.04
CA ASP A 336 -20.00 -0.24 -24.48
C ASP A 336 -21.08 -1.23 -25.00
N ALA A 337 -22.36 -1.01 -24.66
CA ALA A 337 -23.52 -1.73 -25.19
C ALA A 337 -23.96 -1.31 -26.61
N LEU A 338 -23.50 -0.15 -27.11
CA LEU A 338 -23.91 0.42 -28.41
C LEU A 338 -23.00 0.01 -29.59
N ASP A 339 -21.82 -0.58 -29.33
CA ASP A 339 -20.85 -0.92 -30.38
C ASP A 339 -20.50 -2.42 -30.42
N PRO A 340 -21.26 -3.25 -31.16
CA PRO A 340 -20.93 -4.67 -31.36
C PRO A 340 -19.78 -4.88 -32.35
N ARG A 341 -19.29 -3.84 -33.05
CA ARG A 341 -18.36 -4.00 -34.20
C ARG A 341 -16.87 -3.93 -33.82
N ARG A 342 -16.54 -3.90 -32.52
CA ARG A 342 -15.16 -4.01 -32.02
C ARG A 342 -14.76 -5.43 -31.58
N THR A 343 -15.34 -6.46 -32.18
CA THR A 343 -14.76 -7.82 -32.13
C THR A 343 -13.61 -7.93 -33.13
N ALA A 344 -12.50 -8.49 -32.63
CA ALA A 344 -11.20 -8.78 -33.25
C ALA A 344 -11.07 -8.63 -34.78
N ARG A 345 -10.13 -7.80 -35.23
CA ARG A 345 -9.54 -7.91 -36.58
C ARG A 345 -8.96 -9.32 -36.76
N PRO A 346 -9.27 -10.06 -37.84
CA PRO A 346 -8.62 -11.34 -38.10
C PRO A 346 -7.13 -11.10 -38.35
N LEU A 347 -6.28 -11.90 -37.73
CA LEU A 347 -4.86 -11.99 -38.05
C LEU A 347 -4.71 -12.33 -39.54
N LYS A 348 -4.02 -11.46 -40.30
CA LYS A 348 -3.64 -11.74 -41.68
C LYS A 348 -2.82 -13.03 -41.69
N ARG A 349 -3.33 -14.08 -42.35
CA ARG A 349 -2.58 -15.29 -42.63
C ARG A 349 -1.43 -14.94 -43.58
N HIS A 350 -0.20 -15.18 -43.14
CA HIS A 350 0.96 -15.24 -44.03
C HIS A 350 0.76 -16.40 -45.03
N ARG A 351 0.88 -16.11 -46.33
CA ARG A 351 0.99 -17.15 -47.36
C ARG A 351 2.38 -17.81 -47.25
N PRO A 352 2.48 -19.14 -47.41
CA PRO A 352 3.77 -19.79 -47.55
C PRO A 352 4.34 -19.50 -48.94
N TRP A 353 5.65 -19.21 -48.98
CA TRP A 353 6.44 -19.23 -50.21
C TRP A 353 6.75 -20.68 -50.59
N SER A 354 6.68 -21.00 -51.88
CA SER A 354 7.21 -22.21 -52.50
C SER A 354 7.44 -21.93 -53.99
N PRO A 355 8.34 -22.67 -54.64
CA PRO A 355 9.80 -22.60 -54.54
C PRO A 355 10.40 -21.60 -55.55
#